data_AF-A0A7K4FJT6-F1
#
_entry.id   AF-A0A7K4FJT6-F1
#
_cell.length_a   1.000
_cell.length_b   1.000
_cell.length_c   1.000
_cell.angle_alpha   90.00
_cell.angle_beta   90.00
_cell.angle_gamma   90.00
#
_symmetry.space_group_name_H-M   'P 1'
#
loop_
_entity.id
_entity.type
_entity.pdbx_description
1 polymer ?
#
loop_
_entity_poly.entity_id
_entity_poly.type
_entity_poly.pdbx_seq_one_letter_code
_entity_poly.pdbx_strand_id
1 'polypeptide(L)'
;MSDEEAGSTPTVSFAKTVLDAATEYKVGAVVHDYEKVRKSAEKMWLAVAQAADQYLAGQWQPVSEYIPQRLARLRVLGKGSLAGRVAAAGANLHALCFLNGECERVDLDLEEACELVQDLTGERGYCDSVRRILESE
;
A
#
# COMPACT_ATOMS: atom_id res chain seq x y z
N MET A 1 -34.04 14.27 -23.30
CA MET A 1 -32.79 15.00 -22.98
C MET A 1 -32.65 14.98 -21.48
N SER A 2 -31.48 14.50 -20.99
CA SER A 2 -30.90 14.76 -19.66
C SER A 2 -31.66 14.14 -18.47
N ASP A 3 -31.08 13.35 -17.56
CA ASP A 3 -29.69 13.22 -17.12
C ASP A 3 -29.43 11.80 -16.62
N GLU A 4 -28.38 11.15 -17.16
CA GLU A 4 -27.77 9.98 -16.52
C GLU A 4 -26.85 10.50 -15.41
N GLU A 5 -27.25 10.33 -14.16
CA GLU A 5 -26.33 10.42 -13.02
C GLU A 5 -25.24 9.37 -13.21
N ALA A 6 -24.06 9.82 -13.63
CA ALA A 6 -22.84 9.04 -13.55
C ALA A 6 -22.61 8.70 -12.08
N GLY A 7 -23.02 7.49 -11.69
CA GLY A 7 -22.72 6.90 -10.40
C GLY A 7 -21.21 6.92 -10.20
N SER A 8 -20.73 7.92 -9.45
CA SER A 8 -19.34 7.99 -9.03
C SER A 8 -19.06 6.74 -8.22
N THR A 9 -18.23 5.86 -8.77
CA THR A 9 -17.67 4.74 -8.04
C THR A 9 -16.99 5.34 -6.80
N PRO A 10 -17.34 4.92 -5.58
CA PRO A 10 -16.75 5.50 -4.38
C PRO A 10 -15.23 5.34 -4.50
N THR A 11 -14.51 6.45 -4.61
CA THR A 11 -13.05 6.44 -4.59
C THR A 11 -12.66 5.98 -3.20
N VAL A 12 -12.29 4.72 -3.06
CA VAL A 12 -11.80 4.18 -1.79
C VAL A 12 -10.54 4.99 -1.44
N SER A 13 -10.61 5.76 -0.35
CA SER A 13 -9.47 6.54 0.14
C SER A 13 -8.35 5.59 0.54
N PHE A 14 -7.10 5.93 0.21
CA PHE A 14 -5.95 5.13 0.60
C PHE A 14 -5.81 5.09 2.11
N ALA A 15 -6.14 6.19 2.80
CA ALA A 15 -6.16 6.22 4.26
C ALA A 15 -7.00 5.10 4.84
N LYS A 16 -8.20 4.84 4.29
CA LYS A 16 -9.05 3.75 4.75
C LYS A 16 -8.36 2.39 4.59
N THR A 17 -7.85 2.09 3.40
CA THR A 17 -7.20 0.80 3.12
C THR A 17 -5.98 0.57 4.00
N VAL A 18 -5.16 1.60 4.18
CA VAL A 18 -3.94 1.57 5.01
C VAL A 18 -4.30 1.38 6.50
N LEU A 19 -5.31 2.10 7.01
CA LEU A 19 -5.77 1.95 8.40
C LEU A 19 -6.41 0.57 8.65
N ASP A 20 -7.17 0.06 7.70
CA ASP A 20 -7.77 -1.26 7.76
C ASP A 20 -6.67 -2.35 7.75
N ALA A 21 -5.57 -2.15 7.00
CA ALA A 21 -4.42 -3.05 7.02
C ALA A 21 -3.70 -3.03 8.38
N ALA A 22 -3.40 -1.85 8.92
CA ALA A 22 -2.75 -1.73 10.23
C ALA A 22 -3.60 -2.36 11.36
N THR A 23 -4.92 -2.15 11.31
CA THR A 23 -5.85 -2.75 12.28
C THR A 23 -5.87 -4.26 12.18
N GLU A 24 -5.94 -4.80 10.96
CA GLU A 24 -5.94 -6.24 10.73
C GLU A 24 -4.62 -6.89 11.17
N TYR A 25 -3.49 -6.22 10.92
CA TYR A 25 -2.19 -6.64 11.45
C TYR A 25 -2.22 -6.72 12.96
N LYS A 26 -2.63 -5.64 13.65
CA LYS A 26 -2.59 -5.57 15.11
C LYS A 26 -3.47 -6.65 15.74
N VAL A 27 -4.68 -6.85 15.20
CA VAL A 27 -5.57 -7.94 15.63
C VAL A 27 -4.89 -9.29 15.43
N GLY A 28 -4.28 -9.53 14.26
CA GLY A 28 -3.56 -10.76 13.94
C GLY A 28 -2.38 -11.02 14.89
N ALA A 29 -1.58 -10.00 15.16
CA ALA A 29 -0.42 -10.09 16.04
C ALA A 29 -0.81 -10.42 17.49
N VAL A 30 -1.84 -9.75 18.04
CA VAL A 30 -2.30 -9.95 19.43
C VAL A 30 -2.86 -11.35 19.66
N VAL A 31 -3.61 -11.88 18.70
CA VAL A 31 -4.24 -13.21 18.83
C VAL A 31 -3.41 -14.33 18.19
N HIS A 32 -2.19 -14.03 17.74
CA HIS A 32 -1.31 -14.95 17.03
C HIS A 32 -1.95 -15.62 15.80
N ASP A 33 -2.79 -14.87 15.08
CA ASP A 33 -3.42 -15.30 13.83
C ASP A 33 -2.55 -14.86 12.64
N TYR A 34 -1.69 -15.80 12.22
CA TYR A 34 -0.77 -15.60 11.10
C TYR A 34 -1.49 -15.34 9.77
N GLU A 35 -2.71 -15.82 9.58
CA GLU A 35 -3.47 -15.56 8.35
C GLU A 35 -3.85 -14.08 8.25
N LYS A 36 -4.29 -13.48 9.37
CA LYS A 36 -4.56 -12.03 9.44
C LYS A 36 -3.31 -11.19 9.23
N VAL A 37 -2.17 -11.59 9.81
CA VAL A 37 -0.90 -10.90 9.57
C VAL A 37 -0.57 -10.91 8.08
N ARG A 38 -0.70 -12.05 7.40
CA ARG A 38 -0.45 -12.15 5.95
C ARG A 38 -1.42 -11.30 5.13
N LYS A 39 -2.72 -11.33 5.44
CA LYS A 39 -3.73 -10.51 4.75
C LYS A 39 -3.51 -9.02 4.94
N SER A 40 -3.05 -8.60 6.13
CA SER A 40 -2.71 -7.21 6.39
C SER A 40 -1.55 -6.73 5.50
N ALA A 41 -0.52 -7.56 5.33
CA ALA A 41 0.62 -7.27 4.47
C ALA A 41 0.21 -7.20 2.99
N GLU A 42 -0.63 -8.14 2.53
CA GLU A 42 -1.21 -8.09 1.17
C GLU A 42 -2.01 -6.80 0.95
N LYS A 43 -2.89 -6.44 1.89
CA LYS A 43 -3.72 -5.24 1.80
C LYS A 43 -2.87 -3.96 1.72
N MET A 44 -1.83 -3.86 2.54
CA MET A 44 -0.90 -2.73 2.47
C MET A 44 -0.12 -2.70 1.16
N TRP A 45 0.37 -3.85 0.69
CA TRP A 45 1.04 -3.95 -0.60
C TRP A 45 0.12 -3.51 -1.75
N LEU A 46 -1.14 -3.94 -1.77
CA LEU A 46 -2.11 -3.52 -2.78
C LEU A 46 -2.34 -2.01 -2.74
N ALA A 47 -2.37 -1.38 -1.55
CA ALA A 47 -2.44 0.07 -1.44
C ALA A 47 -1.21 0.75 -2.06
N VAL A 48 0.00 0.24 -1.82
CA VAL A 48 1.24 0.74 -2.45
C VAL A 48 1.18 0.60 -3.96
N ALA A 49 0.78 -0.57 -4.46
CA ALA A 49 0.70 -0.84 -5.90
C ALA A 49 -0.32 0.08 -6.59
N GLN A 50 -1.50 0.25 -6.01
CA GLN A 50 -2.53 1.16 -6.51
C GLN A 50 -2.09 2.63 -6.45
N ALA A 51 -1.40 3.05 -5.39
CA ALA A 51 -0.86 4.40 -5.27
C ALA A 51 0.22 4.67 -6.33
N ALA A 52 1.10 3.70 -6.58
CA ALA A 52 2.10 3.79 -7.63
C ALA A 52 1.44 3.85 -9.02
N ASP A 53 0.38 3.07 -9.24
CA ASP A 53 -0.37 3.09 -10.50
C ASP A 53 -1.06 4.43 -10.72
N GLN A 54 -1.70 5.01 -9.72
CA GLN A 54 -2.30 6.34 -9.83
C GLN A 54 -1.26 7.43 -10.08
N TYR A 55 -0.14 7.38 -9.36
CA TYR A 55 0.98 8.31 -9.56
C TYR A 55 1.49 8.25 -11.01
N LEU A 56 1.65 7.05 -11.55
CA LEU A 56 2.08 6.83 -12.93
C LEU A 56 0.99 7.20 -13.95
N ALA A 57 -0.29 6.97 -13.65
CA ALA A 57 -1.41 7.27 -14.54
C ALA A 57 -1.57 8.78 -14.76
N GLY A 58 -1.32 9.57 -13.71
CA GLY A 58 -1.24 11.03 -13.81
C GLY A 58 -0.08 11.53 -14.68
N GLN A 59 0.85 10.66 -15.05
CA GLN A 59 2.00 10.96 -15.91
C GLN A 59 1.87 10.30 -17.30
N TRP A 60 1.27 9.10 -17.40
CA TRP A 60 1.25 8.22 -18.58
C TRP A 60 -0.08 7.42 -18.67
N GLN A 61 -0.75 7.41 -19.82
CA GLN A 61 -1.91 6.54 -20.11
C GLN A 61 -1.46 5.19 -20.75
N PRO A 62 -2.08 4.02 -20.46
CA PRO A 62 -2.54 3.47 -19.19
C PRO A 62 -1.44 2.68 -18.45
N VAL A 63 -1.66 2.40 -17.16
CA VAL A 63 -0.69 1.75 -16.26
C VAL A 63 -0.92 0.24 -16.17
N SER A 64 0.16 -0.52 -16.28
CA SER A 64 0.14 -1.98 -16.30
C SER A 64 0.30 -2.54 -14.89
N GLU A 65 -0.38 -3.66 -14.65
CA GLU A 65 -0.51 -4.36 -13.37
C GLU A 65 0.78 -5.04 -12.87
N TYR A 66 1.86 -5.05 -13.68
CA TYR A 66 3.07 -5.84 -13.41
C TYR A 66 4.16 -5.04 -12.68
N ILE A 67 4.67 -5.58 -11.55
CA ILE A 67 5.66 -4.91 -10.66
C ILE A 67 6.88 -4.39 -11.43
N PRO A 68 7.62 -5.20 -12.22
CA PRO A 68 8.76 -4.70 -12.99
C PRO A 68 8.45 -3.50 -13.90
N GLN A 69 7.24 -3.41 -14.44
CA GLN A 69 6.86 -2.31 -15.32
C GLN A 69 6.61 -1.01 -14.53
N ARG A 70 6.02 -1.08 -13.33
CA ARG A 70 5.92 0.07 -12.41
C ARG A 70 7.31 0.62 -12.07
N LEU A 71 8.23 -0.28 -11.69
CA LEU A 71 9.60 0.09 -11.32
C LEU A 71 10.37 0.71 -12.49
N ALA A 72 10.26 0.12 -13.67
CA ALA A 72 10.90 0.65 -14.88
C ALA A 72 10.38 2.06 -15.21
N ARG A 73 9.07 2.28 -15.15
CA ARG A 73 8.46 3.59 -15.43
C ARG A 73 8.88 4.65 -14.42
N LEU A 74 8.86 4.34 -13.12
CA LEU A 74 9.35 5.25 -12.08
C LEU A 74 10.82 5.66 -12.34
N ARG A 75 11.69 4.71 -12.74
CA ARG A 75 13.08 5.00 -13.09
C ARG A 75 13.20 5.91 -14.32
N VAL A 76 12.41 5.66 -15.37
CA VAL A 76 12.38 6.51 -16.58
C VAL A 76 11.99 7.96 -16.24
N LEU A 77 11.08 8.15 -15.27
CA LEU A 77 10.69 9.48 -14.77
C LEU A 77 11.73 10.12 -13.81
N GLY A 78 12.91 9.52 -13.65
CA GLY A 78 13.92 10.00 -12.70
C GLY A 78 13.56 9.76 -11.22
N LYS A 79 12.53 8.95 -10.93
CA LYS A 79 12.05 8.64 -9.58
C LYS A 79 12.67 7.36 -9.02
N GLY A 80 14.00 7.24 -9.12
CA GLY A 80 14.75 6.06 -8.68
C GLY A 80 14.53 5.69 -7.21
N SER A 81 14.47 6.69 -6.32
CA SER A 81 14.19 6.47 -4.88
C SER A 81 12.79 5.90 -4.64
N LEU A 82 11.75 6.45 -5.30
CA LEU A 82 10.39 5.91 -5.22
C LEU A 82 10.33 4.49 -5.78
N ALA A 83 11.01 4.20 -6.88
CA ALA A 83 11.12 2.84 -7.42
C ALA A 83 11.76 1.88 -6.41
N GLY A 84 12.82 2.31 -5.71
CA GLY A 84 13.45 1.52 -4.65
C GLY A 84 12.48 1.18 -3.51
N ARG A 85 11.73 2.18 -3.02
CA ARG A 85 10.75 2.00 -1.94
C ARG A 85 9.58 1.09 -2.35
N VAL A 86 9.05 1.24 -3.57
CA VAL A 86 8.01 0.33 -4.10
C VAL A 86 8.54 -1.10 -4.23
N ALA A 87 9.80 -1.27 -4.66
CA ALA A 87 10.42 -2.59 -4.74
C ALA A 87 10.61 -3.22 -3.35
N ALA A 88 11.05 -2.45 -2.36
CA ALA A 88 11.20 -2.90 -0.98
C ALA A 88 9.86 -3.32 -0.37
N ALA A 89 8.82 -2.48 -0.49
CA ALA A 89 7.47 -2.83 -0.04
C ALA A 89 6.95 -4.12 -0.71
N GLY A 90 7.17 -4.28 -2.02
CA GLY A 90 6.79 -5.51 -2.73
C GLY A 90 7.58 -6.74 -2.28
N ALA A 91 8.85 -6.59 -1.94
CA ALA A 91 9.66 -7.68 -1.41
C ALA A 91 9.20 -8.08 0.00
N ASN A 92 9.07 -7.12 0.92
CA ASN A 92 8.82 -7.43 2.32
C ASN A 92 7.36 -7.80 2.60
N LEU A 93 6.41 -6.98 2.14
CA LEU A 93 4.99 -7.20 2.44
C LEU A 93 4.39 -8.33 1.60
N HIS A 94 4.67 -8.34 0.30
CA HIS A 94 4.04 -9.29 -0.61
C HIS A 94 4.83 -10.60 -0.74
N ALA A 95 6.11 -10.54 -1.10
CA ALA A 95 6.87 -11.75 -1.34
C ALA A 95 7.22 -12.49 -0.04
N LEU A 96 7.83 -11.81 0.94
CA LEU A 96 8.24 -12.44 2.21
C LEU A 96 7.04 -12.73 3.10
N CYS A 97 6.29 -11.71 3.53
CA CYS A 97 5.21 -11.93 4.48
C CYS A 97 4.00 -12.63 3.84
N PHE A 98 3.36 -12.03 2.83
CA PHE A 98 2.13 -12.60 2.29
C PHE A 98 2.34 -13.97 1.61
N LEU A 99 3.29 -14.11 0.68
CA LEU A 99 3.47 -15.36 -0.06
C LEU A 99 4.20 -16.43 0.76
N ASN A 100 5.33 -16.08 1.39
CA ASN A 100 6.18 -17.05 2.08
C ASN A 100 5.87 -17.21 3.58
N GLY A 101 5.04 -16.34 4.17
CA GLY A 101 4.73 -16.37 5.60
C GLY A 101 5.85 -15.84 6.50
N GLU A 102 6.90 -15.27 5.91
CA GLU A 102 8.02 -14.67 6.63
C GLU A 102 7.68 -13.22 6.98
N CYS A 103 6.95 -13.03 8.08
CA CYS A 103 6.41 -11.74 8.51
C CYS A 103 7.21 -11.12 9.68
N GLU A 104 8.52 -11.38 9.75
CA GLU A 104 9.38 -10.78 10.75
C GLU A 104 9.44 -9.25 10.54
N ARG A 105 9.14 -8.47 11.58
CA ARG A 105 9.14 -7.00 11.57
C ARG A 105 8.20 -6.36 10.54
N VAL A 106 7.13 -7.06 10.17
CA VAL A 106 6.14 -6.55 9.20
C VAL A 106 5.43 -5.28 9.70
N ASP A 107 5.38 -5.02 11.01
CA ASP A 107 4.95 -3.73 11.57
C ASP A 107 5.72 -2.55 10.98
N LEU A 108 7.05 -2.66 10.88
CA LEU A 108 7.88 -1.61 10.32
C LEU A 108 7.67 -1.48 8.81
N ASP A 109 7.52 -2.60 8.11
CA ASP A 109 7.21 -2.59 6.68
C ASP A 109 5.85 -1.92 6.40
N LEU A 110 4.86 -2.10 7.30
CA LEU A 110 3.56 -1.44 7.20
C LEU A 110 3.67 0.08 7.44
N GLU A 111 4.51 0.53 8.39
CA GLU A 111 4.75 1.96 8.61
C GLU A 111 5.44 2.60 7.40
N GLU A 112 6.54 2.00 6.92
CA GLU A 112 7.28 2.51 5.74
C GLU A 112 6.39 2.54 4.49
N ALA A 113 5.55 1.52 4.31
CA ALA A 113 4.58 1.48 3.22
C ALA A 113 3.50 2.56 3.37
N CYS A 114 3.04 2.88 4.58
CA CYS A 114 2.13 3.99 4.80
C CYS A 114 2.73 5.31 4.30
N GLU A 115 3.97 5.61 4.71
CA GLU A 115 4.67 6.83 4.29
C GLU A 115 4.84 6.88 2.77
N LEU A 116 5.13 5.73 2.15
CA LEU A 116 5.24 5.61 0.71
C LEU A 116 3.90 5.92 0.01
N VAL A 117 2.78 5.40 0.53
CA VAL A 117 1.45 5.70 -0.01
C VAL A 117 1.13 7.20 0.12
N GLN A 118 1.46 7.85 1.24
CA GLN A 118 1.28 9.31 1.38
C GLN A 118 2.11 10.10 0.37
N ASP A 119 3.34 9.68 0.11
CA ASP A 119 4.21 10.35 -0.86
C ASP A 119 3.73 10.17 -2.30
N LEU A 120 3.16 9.01 -2.63
CA LEU A 120 2.62 8.71 -3.96
C LEU A 120 1.27 9.41 -4.22
N THR A 121 0.44 9.58 -3.19
CA THR A 121 -0.95 10.05 -3.33
C THR A 121 -1.15 11.51 -2.93
N GLY A 122 -0.30 12.05 -2.06
CA GLY A 122 -0.49 13.36 -1.44
C GLY A 122 -1.54 13.40 -0.34
N GLU A 123 -2.24 12.30 -0.04
CA GLU A 123 -3.16 12.20 1.08
C GLU A 123 -2.36 12.16 2.39
N ARG A 124 -2.58 13.09 3.33
CA ARG A 124 -1.75 13.26 4.55
C ARG A 124 -2.53 12.93 5.83
N GLY A 125 -1.79 12.73 6.92
CA GLY A 125 -2.33 12.69 8.29
C GLY A 125 -2.73 11.33 8.85
N TYR A 126 -2.74 10.25 8.05
CA TYR A 126 -3.14 8.92 8.53
C TYR A 126 -1.99 8.01 8.99
N CYS A 127 -0.73 8.25 8.62
CA CYS A 127 0.38 7.41 9.10
C CYS A 127 0.66 7.55 10.60
N ASP A 128 0.36 8.69 11.21
CA ASP A 128 0.41 8.82 12.68
C ASP A 128 -0.65 7.95 13.37
N SER A 129 -1.78 7.71 12.71
CA SER A 129 -2.80 6.77 13.20
C SER A 129 -2.36 5.32 12.99
N VAL A 130 -1.72 5.01 11.86
CA VAL A 130 -1.10 3.69 11.63
C VAL A 130 -0.08 3.38 12.71
N ARG A 131 0.89 4.28 12.95
CA ARG A 131 1.90 4.11 14.00
C ARG A 131 1.27 3.80 15.35
N ARG A 132 0.28 4.59 15.77
CA ARG A 132 -0.45 4.36 17.03
C ARG A 132 -1.17 3.01 17.09
N ILE A 133 -1.70 2.52 15.98
CA ILE A 133 -2.32 1.19 15.91
C ILE A 133 -1.25 0.10 16.09
N LEU A 134 -0.13 0.21 15.37
CA LEU A 134 0.96 -0.77 15.41
C LEU A 134 1.62 -0.83 16.80
N GLU A 135 1.80 0.32 17.46
CA GLU A 135 2.41 0.45 18.79
C GLU A 135 1.47 0.16 19.96
N SER A 136 0.15 0.05 19.72
CA SER A 136 -0.79 -0.25 20.81
C SER A 136 -0.48 -1.59 21.47
N GLU A 137 -0.79 -1.77 22.75
CA GLU A 137 -0.59 -3.04 23.48
C GLU A 137 -1.74 -4.02 23.23
#